data_AF-A0A7X7YXY8-F1
#
_entry.id   AF-A0A7X7YXY8-F1
#
_cell.length_a   1.000
_cell.length_b   1.000
_cell.length_c   1.000
_cell.angle_alpha   90.00
_cell.angle_beta   90.00
_cell.angle_gamma   90.00
#
_symmetry.space_group_name_H-M   'P 1'
#
loop_
_entity.id
_entity.type
_entity.pdbx_description
1 polymer ?
#
loop_
_entity_poly.entity_id
_entity_poly.type
_entity_poly.pdbx_seq_one_letter_code
_entity_poly.pdbx_strand_id
1 'polypeptide(L)'
;MAVANPETASGDTGGRMPPMLVEDKGFSGRLELQTRMFVPTDAFIKQSIFNCGLENLARPEIMGNRSVYRVVGSREEIGRLVAALGGVWDAIDSASLRVDRPDGTPAAAVDEVTPDQMAAVVVRNSTEASIQTAQVYAAMNHMARTMPGGELPEMIDSDAGSLWAMQTIPMPKLTGPEKPNATTHAPAQGTAQASLTIVLLHTTR
;
A
#
# COMPACT_ATOMS: atom_id res chain seq x y z
N MET A 1 40.74 -37.77 -51.53
CA MET A 1 40.49 -36.72 -50.51
C MET A 1 39.19 -37.05 -49.79
N ALA A 2 39.18 -36.76 -48.50
CA ALA A 2 38.32 -37.34 -47.49
C ALA A 2 36.89 -36.76 -47.41
N VAL A 3 36.08 -37.51 -46.66
CA VAL A 3 34.65 -37.48 -46.35
C VAL A 3 34.26 -36.32 -45.41
N ALA A 4 33.02 -35.81 -45.49
CA ALA A 4 32.17 -35.54 -44.31
C ALA A 4 30.73 -35.14 -44.69
N ASN A 5 29.81 -35.54 -43.82
CA ASN A 5 28.34 -35.55 -43.88
C ASN A 5 27.71 -34.20 -43.44
N PRO A 6 26.36 -34.07 -43.36
CA PRO A 6 25.64 -32.78 -43.22
C PRO A 6 25.43 -32.35 -41.77
N GLU A 7 25.33 -31.04 -41.53
CA GLU A 7 24.83 -30.47 -40.26
C GLU A 7 23.64 -29.53 -40.49
N THR A 8 22.52 -29.92 -39.90
CA THR A 8 21.37 -29.08 -39.55
C THR A 8 21.76 -28.01 -38.53
N ALA A 9 21.33 -26.77 -38.73
CA ALA A 9 21.19 -25.79 -37.65
C ALA A 9 19.87 -25.03 -37.79
N SER A 10 18.90 -25.49 -37.01
CA SER A 10 17.67 -24.78 -36.67
C SER A 10 18.04 -23.51 -35.89
N GLY A 11 17.50 -22.37 -36.30
CA GLY A 11 17.69 -21.07 -35.64
C GLY A 11 16.35 -20.42 -35.39
N ASP A 12 15.58 -21.04 -34.50
CA ASP A 12 14.43 -20.49 -33.80
C ASP A 12 14.68 -19.01 -33.44
N THR A 13 14.07 -18.10 -34.20
CA THR A 13 14.06 -16.67 -33.87
C THR A 13 12.88 -16.40 -32.92
N GLY A 14 12.81 -17.18 -31.84
CA GLY A 14 12.04 -16.88 -30.66
C GLY A 14 12.67 -15.66 -29.99
N GLY A 15 12.44 -14.48 -30.57
CA GLY A 15 12.82 -13.21 -29.99
C GLY A 15 12.23 -13.12 -28.59
N ARG A 16 13.02 -13.44 -27.57
CA ARG A 16 12.78 -12.94 -26.23
C ARG A 16 12.79 -11.43 -26.38
N MET A 17 11.61 -10.84 -26.46
CA MET A 17 11.45 -9.43 -26.14
C MET A 17 12.21 -9.24 -24.82
N PRO A 18 13.15 -8.29 -24.74
CA PRO A 18 13.77 -7.97 -23.47
C PRO A 18 12.63 -7.75 -22.47
N PRO A 19 12.72 -8.29 -21.24
CA PRO A 19 11.68 -8.07 -20.24
C PRO A 19 11.44 -6.57 -20.20
N MET A 20 10.21 -6.15 -20.55
CA MET A 20 9.84 -4.75 -20.47
C MET A 20 10.09 -4.35 -19.02
N LEU A 21 11.13 -3.56 -18.81
CA LEU A 21 11.43 -2.98 -17.52
C LEU A 21 10.31 -1.97 -17.28
N VAL A 22 9.25 -2.40 -16.59
CA VAL A 22 8.23 -1.46 -16.12
C VAL A 22 8.94 -0.58 -15.10
N GLU A 23 9.25 0.67 -15.49
CA GLU A 23 9.79 1.66 -14.56
C GLU A 23 8.83 1.75 -13.37
N ASP A 24 9.34 1.51 -12.17
CA ASP A 24 8.57 1.75 -10.96
C ASP A 24 8.37 3.27 -10.83
N LYS A 25 7.13 3.72 -11.08
CA LYS A 25 6.76 5.13 -10.92
C LYS A 25 6.69 5.57 -9.46
N GLY A 26 6.87 4.63 -8.53
CA GLY A 26 6.80 4.86 -7.09
C GLY A 26 5.36 4.93 -6.57
N PHE A 27 5.22 5.01 -5.25
CA PHE A 27 3.91 5.04 -4.62
C PHE A 27 3.22 6.39 -4.86
N SER A 28 1.96 6.38 -5.28
CA SER A 28 1.09 7.55 -5.26
C SER A 28 -0.23 7.18 -4.63
N GLY A 29 -0.62 7.94 -3.62
CA GLY A 29 -1.89 7.71 -2.95
C GLY A 29 -2.52 8.94 -2.34
N ARG A 30 -3.81 8.80 -2.02
CA ARG A 30 -4.61 9.79 -1.32
C ARG A 30 -5.26 9.16 -0.11
N LEU A 31 -4.92 9.65 1.06
CA LEU A 31 -5.53 9.32 2.34
C LEU A 31 -6.60 10.38 2.66
N GLU A 32 -7.84 9.96 2.89
CA GLU A 32 -8.92 10.84 3.34
C GLU A 32 -9.27 10.46 4.78
N LEU A 33 -9.24 11.44 5.68
CA LEU A 33 -9.50 11.31 7.11
C LEU A 33 -10.67 12.22 7.48
N GLN A 34 -11.67 11.68 8.13
CA GLN A 34 -12.81 12.43 8.67
C GLN A 34 -12.71 12.45 10.19
N THR A 35 -12.88 13.62 10.81
CA THR A 35 -12.76 13.79 12.26
C THR A 35 -13.66 14.91 12.76
N ARG A 36 -14.23 14.73 13.95
CA ARG A 36 -14.83 15.82 14.76
C ARG A 36 -13.78 16.70 15.42
N MET A 37 -12.58 16.17 15.68
CA MET A 37 -11.49 16.86 16.38
C MET A 37 -10.56 17.57 15.38
N PHE A 38 -11.13 18.36 14.46
CA PHE A 38 -10.41 18.89 13.30
C PHE A 38 -9.14 19.67 13.67
N VAL A 39 -9.23 20.66 14.56
CA VAL A 39 -8.11 21.54 14.92
C VAL A 39 -6.90 20.77 15.51
N PRO A 40 -7.07 19.92 16.54
CA PRO A 40 -5.93 19.16 17.07
C PRO A 40 -5.40 18.11 16.08
N THR A 41 -6.26 17.45 15.31
CA THR A 41 -5.83 16.48 14.28
C THR A 41 -5.04 17.18 13.17
N ASP A 42 -5.48 18.36 12.73
CA ASP A 42 -4.79 19.18 11.74
C ASP A 42 -3.39 19.59 12.21
N ALA A 43 -3.28 20.04 13.47
CA ALA A 43 -2.00 20.39 14.08
C ALA A 43 -1.07 19.17 14.19
N PHE A 44 -1.61 18.01 14.57
CA PHE A 44 -0.84 16.76 14.66
C PHE A 44 -0.30 16.33 13.29
N ILE A 45 -1.12 16.41 12.23
CA ILE A 45 -0.69 16.07 10.87
C ILE A 45 0.44 17.01 10.41
N LYS A 46 0.29 18.33 10.61
CA LYS A 46 1.34 19.31 10.32
C LYS A 46 2.65 18.99 11.03
N GLN A 47 2.57 18.70 12.33
CA GLN A 47 3.73 18.36 13.13
C GLN A 47 4.39 17.05 12.66
N SER A 48 3.59 16.04 12.34
CA SER A 48 4.08 14.74 11.84
C SER A 48 4.80 14.88 10.50
N ILE A 49 4.25 15.67 9.57
CA ILE A 49 4.89 15.97 8.28
C ILE A 49 6.25 16.64 8.51
N PHE A 50 6.28 17.67 9.36
CA PHE A 50 7.52 18.39 9.70
C PHE A 50 8.57 17.47 10.33
N ASN A 51 8.17 16.65 11.31
CA ASN A 51 9.06 15.72 12.00
C ASN A 51 9.63 14.61 11.08
N CYS A 52 8.91 14.27 10.00
CA CYS A 52 9.39 13.30 9.03
C CYS A 52 10.38 13.89 8.01
N GLY A 53 10.65 15.21 8.07
CA GLY A 53 11.53 15.90 7.12
C GLY A 53 10.93 16.04 5.73
N LEU A 54 9.62 15.84 5.58
CA LEU A 54 8.93 15.91 4.29
C LEU A 54 8.66 17.36 3.91
N GLU A 55 9.08 17.73 2.70
CA GLU A 55 8.71 19.02 2.12
C GLU A 55 7.21 19.01 1.77
N ASN A 56 6.43 19.89 2.41
CA ASN A 56 5.03 20.06 2.05
C ASN A 56 4.95 20.91 0.78
N LEU A 57 4.73 20.26 -0.36
CA LEU A 57 4.71 20.92 -1.68
C LEU A 57 3.42 21.70 -1.93
N ALA A 58 2.36 21.52 -1.12
CA ALA A 58 1.10 22.25 -1.30
C ALA A 58 0.69 22.97 -0.01
N ARG A 59 0.41 24.27 -0.15
CA ARG A 59 -0.19 25.06 0.93
C ARG A 59 -1.51 24.39 1.34
N PRO A 60 -1.75 24.16 2.64
CA PRO A 60 -3.04 23.66 3.09
C PRO A 60 -4.11 24.64 2.61
N GLU A 61 -4.97 24.17 1.72
CA GLU A 61 -6.16 24.92 1.32
C GLU A 61 -7.15 24.79 2.47
N ILE A 62 -7.02 25.68 3.45
CA ILE A 62 -7.93 25.77 4.59
C ILE A 62 -9.20 26.43 4.07
N MET A 63 -10.07 25.63 3.47
CA MET A 63 -11.50 25.94 3.46
C MET A 63 -11.98 25.49 4.84
N GLY A 64 -12.68 26.31 5.64
CA GLY A 64 -12.84 26.15 7.11
C GLY A 64 -13.35 24.81 7.70
N ASN A 65 -13.52 23.78 6.90
CA ASN A 65 -13.88 22.40 7.23
C ASN A 65 -12.98 21.33 6.56
N ARG A 66 -11.88 21.73 5.92
CA ARG A 66 -11.03 20.85 5.12
C ARG A 66 -9.58 21.35 5.12
N SER A 67 -8.64 20.41 5.25
CA SER A 67 -7.21 20.65 5.01
C SER A 67 -6.68 19.63 4.02
N VAL A 68 -5.79 20.07 3.12
CA VAL A 68 -5.15 19.20 2.13
C VAL A 68 -3.64 19.35 2.23
N TYR A 69 -2.94 18.24 2.43
CA TYR A 69 -1.49 18.15 2.49
C TYR A 69 -1.00 17.33 1.31
N ARG A 70 0.04 17.79 0.61
CA ARG A 70 0.73 16.99 -0.40
C ARG A 70 2.19 16.87 0.00
N VAL A 71 2.62 15.65 0.26
CA VAL A 71 4.00 15.33 0.60
C VAL A 71 4.59 14.44 -0.48
N VAL A 72 5.86 14.67 -0.77
CA VAL A 72 6.67 13.84 -1.67
C VAL A 72 7.97 13.54 -0.95
N GLY A 73 8.43 12.30 -1.03
CA GLY A 73 9.66 11.85 -0.38
C GLY A 73 10.03 10.43 -0.80
N SER A 74 10.95 9.80 -0.07
CA SER A 74 11.22 8.38 -0.22
C SER A 74 10.07 7.52 0.32
N ARG A 75 9.98 6.25 -0.08
CA ARG A 75 8.99 5.31 0.50
C ARG A 75 9.14 5.19 2.02
N GLU A 76 10.36 5.24 2.52
CA GLU A 76 10.67 5.17 3.94
C GLU A 76 10.18 6.43 4.67
N GLU A 77 10.34 7.62 4.09
CA GLU A 77 9.82 8.87 4.66
C GLU A 77 8.29 8.88 4.73
N ILE A 78 7.63 8.48 3.63
CA ILE A 78 6.16 8.34 3.61
C ILE A 78 5.69 7.24 4.57
N GLY A 79 6.42 6.12 4.67
CA GLY A 79 6.14 5.06 5.64
C GLY A 79 6.25 5.52 7.09
N ARG A 80 7.26 6.34 7.43
CA ARG A 80 7.38 6.96 8.75
C ARG A 80 6.24 7.91 9.06
N LEU A 81 5.83 8.73 8.08
CA LEU A 81 4.66 9.61 8.23
C LEU A 81 3.40 8.79 8.51
N VAL A 82 3.17 7.74 7.71
CA VAL A 82 2.03 6.83 7.85
C VAL A 82 2.00 6.18 9.23
N ALA A 83 3.14 5.72 9.74
CA ALA A 83 3.24 5.19 11.10
C ALA A 83 2.94 6.27 12.16
N ALA A 84 3.44 7.50 11.99
CA ALA A 84 3.18 8.61 12.91
C ALA A 84 1.70 8.99 12.95
N LEU A 85 1.00 8.94 11.81
CA LEU A 85 -0.45 9.20 11.74
C LEU A 85 -1.28 8.19 12.56
N GLY A 86 -0.75 7.00 12.86
CA GLY A 86 -1.39 6.06 13.78
C GLY A 86 -1.65 6.66 15.17
N GLY A 87 -0.86 7.66 15.59
CA GLY A 87 -1.03 8.33 16.89
C GLY A 87 -2.27 9.22 17.01
N VAL A 88 -3.01 9.47 15.92
CA VAL A 88 -4.27 10.23 15.95
C VAL A 88 -5.47 9.40 15.50
N TRP A 89 -5.31 8.08 15.31
CA TRP A 89 -6.34 7.25 14.70
C TRP A 89 -7.63 7.16 15.52
N ASP A 90 -7.53 7.16 16.86
CA ASP A 90 -8.71 7.14 17.76
C ASP A 90 -9.60 8.40 17.63
N ALA A 91 -9.06 9.48 17.06
CA ALA A 91 -9.82 10.71 16.80
C ALA A 91 -10.42 10.74 15.38
N ILE A 92 -10.20 9.71 14.56
CA ILE A 92 -10.69 9.61 13.19
C ILE A 92 -12.00 8.82 13.15
N ASP A 93 -13.07 9.46 12.70
CA ASP A 93 -14.38 8.82 12.54
C ASP A 93 -14.42 7.89 11.33
N SER A 94 -13.64 8.21 10.29
CA SER A 94 -13.56 7.42 9.05
C SER A 94 -12.27 7.70 8.30
N ALA A 95 -11.65 6.66 7.76
CA ALA A 95 -10.46 6.74 6.93
C ALA A 95 -10.64 5.98 5.62
N SER A 96 -10.15 6.53 4.52
CA SER A 96 -10.07 5.81 3.24
C SER A 96 -8.75 6.07 2.54
N LEU A 97 -8.20 5.04 1.91
CA LEU A 97 -6.97 5.13 1.13
C LEU A 97 -7.28 4.84 -0.34
N ARG A 98 -6.89 5.76 -1.22
CA ARG A 98 -6.91 5.57 -2.66
C ARG A 98 -5.49 5.45 -3.16
N VAL A 99 -5.15 4.36 -3.84
CA VAL A 99 -3.83 4.18 -4.48
C VAL A 99 -3.98 4.40 -5.97
N ASP A 100 -3.27 5.40 -6.48
CA ASP A 100 -3.34 5.78 -7.89
C ASP A 100 -2.71 4.70 -8.76
N ARG A 101 -3.33 4.45 -9.93
CA ARG A 101 -2.79 3.52 -10.92
C ARG A 101 -2.06 4.29 -12.01
N PRO A 102 -0.87 3.83 -12.42
CA PRO A 102 -0.02 4.56 -13.37
C PRO A 102 -0.56 4.57 -14.81
N ASP A 103 -1.57 3.75 -15.10
CA ASP A 103 -2.23 3.57 -16.40
C ASP A 103 -3.51 4.42 -16.55
N GLY A 104 -3.86 5.24 -15.54
CA GLY A 104 -5.05 6.09 -15.55
C GLY A 104 -6.36 5.33 -15.32
N THR A 105 -6.29 4.04 -14.97
CA THR A 105 -7.48 3.30 -14.50
C THR A 105 -7.91 3.82 -13.11
N PRO A 106 -9.16 3.55 -12.67
CA PRO A 106 -9.65 4.02 -11.38
C PRO A 106 -8.70 3.63 -10.25
N ALA A 107 -8.51 4.47 -9.24
CA ALA A 107 -7.64 4.14 -8.10
C ALA A 107 -8.15 2.88 -7.36
N ALA A 108 -7.23 2.12 -6.74
CA ALA A 108 -7.61 1.10 -5.78
C ALA A 108 -8.08 1.78 -4.49
N ALA A 109 -9.35 1.64 -4.13
CA ALA A 109 -9.93 2.28 -2.95
C ALA A 109 -10.08 1.27 -1.80
N VAL A 110 -9.48 1.59 -0.66
CA VAL A 110 -9.63 0.87 0.60
C VAL A 110 -10.45 1.75 1.54
N ASP A 111 -11.72 1.42 1.71
CA ASP A 111 -12.60 2.10 2.66
C ASP A 111 -12.42 1.50 4.05
N GLU A 112 -12.52 2.32 5.10
CA GLU A 112 -12.28 1.93 6.50
C GLU A 112 -10.86 1.37 6.69
N VAL A 113 -9.88 2.06 6.10
CA VAL A 113 -8.48 1.65 6.19
C VAL A 113 -7.99 1.77 7.64
N THR A 114 -7.20 0.80 8.10
CA THR A 114 -6.52 0.86 9.42
C THR A 114 -5.07 1.37 9.27
N PRO A 115 -4.40 1.82 10.36
CA PRO A 115 -3.00 2.24 10.30
C PRO A 115 -2.10 1.14 9.74
N ASP A 116 -2.32 -0.10 10.17
CA ASP A 116 -1.54 -1.27 9.74
C ASP A 116 -1.74 -1.57 8.26
N GLN A 117 -2.99 -1.49 7.77
CA GLN A 117 -3.28 -1.67 6.35
C GLN A 117 -2.61 -0.60 5.50
N MET A 118 -2.66 0.66 5.94
CA MET A 118 -2.00 1.77 5.26
C MET A 118 -0.48 1.58 5.21
N ALA A 119 0.14 1.24 6.35
CA ALA A 119 1.56 0.94 6.43
C ALA A 119 1.93 -0.21 5.48
N ALA A 120 1.18 -1.30 5.51
CA ALA A 120 1.41 -2.47 4.66
C ALA A 120 1.30 -2.15 3.15
N VAL A 121 0.43 -1.24 2.75
CA VAL A 121 0.30 -0.79 1.35
C VAL A 121 1.51 0.06 0.93
N VAL A 122 1.94 1.00 1.76
CA VAL A 122 2.97 2.01 1.43
C VAL A 122 4.37 1.40 1.35
N VAL A 123 4.70 0.47 2.27
CA VAL A 123 6.04 -0.13 2.36
C VAL A 123 6.34 -1.15 1.26
N ARG A 124 5.40 -1.41 0.35
CA ARG A 124 5.63 -2.35 -0.76
C ARG A 124 6.72 -1.83 -1.69
N ASN A 125 7.53 -2.74 -2.23
CA ASN A 125 8.72 -2.39 -3.00
C ASN A 125 8.41 -1.91 -4.44
N SER A 126 7.14 -1.91 -4.86
CA SER A 126 6.74 -1.43 -6.17
C SER A 126 5.33 -0.86 -6.15
N THR A 127 5.02 -0.01 -7.14
CA THR A 127 3.68 0.54 -7.38
C THR A 127 2.65 -0.59 -7.52
N GLU A 128 2.97 -1.59 -8.34
CA GLU A 128 2.10 -2.75 -8.58
C GLU A 128 1.80 -3.54 -7.30
N ALA A 129 2.83 -3.82 -6.49
CA ALA A 129 2.64 -4.52 -5.21
C ALA A 129 1.82 -3.69 -4.21
N SER A 130 1.96 -2.36 -4.24
CA SER A 130 1.13 -1.44 -3.42
C SER A 130 -0.34 -1.53 -3.85
N ILE A 131 -0.62 -1.49 -5.16
CA ILE A 131 -1.98 -1.60 -5.72
C ILE A 131 -2.61 -2.95 -5.38
N GLN A 132 -1.88 -4.05 -5.57
CA GLN A 132 -2.38 -5.40 -5.28
C GLN A 132 -2.70 -5.55 -3.78
N THR A 133 -1.82 -5.04 -2.91
CA THR A 133 -2.06 -5.05 -1.46
C THR A 133 -3.32 -4.25 -1.11
N ALA A 134 -3.50 -3.07 -1.71
CA ALA A 134 -4.70 -2.27 -1.52
C ALA A 134 -5.97 -2.99 -1.99
N GLN A 135 -5.94 -3.67 -3.15
CA GLN A 135 -7.08 -4.46 -3.64
C GLN A 135 -7.46 -5.59 -2.67
N VAL A 136 -6.47 -6.28 -2.10
CA VAL A 136 -6.71 -7.34 -1.11
C VAL A 136 -7.43 -6.77 0.11
N TYR A 137 -6.94 -5.66 0.67
CA TYR A 137 -7.61 -5.03 1.82
C TYR A 137 -9.00 -4.48 1.47
N ALA A 138 -9.17 -3.90 0.28
CA ALA A 138 -10.48 -3.45 -0.19
C ALA A 138 -11.49 -4.60 -0.23
N ALA A 139 -11.09 -5.77 -0.73
CA ALA A 139 -11.93 -6.96 -0.75
C ALA A 139 -12.23 -7.46 0.67
N MET A 140 -11.23 -7.50 1.56
CA MET A 140 -11.41 -7.91 2.95
C MET A 140 -12.38 -7.00 3.71
N ASN A 141 -12.20 -5.68 3.59
CA ASN A 141 -13.06 -4.70 4.26
C ASN A 141 -14.50 -4.76 3.71
N HIS A 142 -14.66 -4.96 2.39
CA HIS A 142 -15.98 -5.18 1.79
C HIS A 142 -16.66 -6.45 2.32
N MET A 143 -15.92 -7.56 2.42
CA MET A 143 -16.44 -8.81 2.98
C MET A 143 -16.85 -8.66 4.44
N ALA A 144 -16.03 -7.99 5.26
CA ALA A 144 -16.35 -7.73 6.67
C ALA A 144 -17.66 -6.96 6.83
N ARG A 145 -17.91 -5.96 5.97
CA ARG A 145 -19.16 -5.17 5.97
C ARG A 145 -20.39 -5.92 5.46
N THR A 146 -20.21 -6.89 4.57
CA THR A 146 -21.32 -7.63 3.94
C THR A 146 -21.62 -8.96 4.60
N MET A 147 -20.84 -9.36 5.61
CA MET A 147 -21.06 -10.59 6.35
C MET A 147 -22.32 -10.45 7.24
N PRO A 148 -23.32 -11.33 7.10
CA PRO A 148 -24.48 -11.35 7.98
C PRO A 148 -24.03 -11.58 9.43
N GLY A 149 -24.39 -10.67 10.34
CA GLY A 149 -24.00 -10.73 11.75
C GLY A 149 -22.78 -9.87 12.15
N GLY A 150 -22.27 -9.03 11.25
CA GLY A 150 -21.15 -8.10 11.53
C GLY A 150 -21.48 -6.89 12.42
N GLU A 151 -22.74 -6.72 12.85
CA GLU A 151 -23.18 -5.68 13.78
C GLU A 151 -23.03 -6.12 15.25
N LEU A 152 -21.86 -6.65 15.64
CA LEU A 152 -21.55 -6.88 17.04
C LEU A 152 -20.72 -5.70 17.56
N PRO A 153 -21.24 -4.88 18.49
CA PRO A 153 -20.51 -3.74 19.02
C PRO A 153 -19.27 -4.19 19.80
N GLU A 154 -18.21 -3.40 19.67
CA GLU A 154 -16.98 -3.44 20.48
C GLU A 154 -17.35 -3.43 21.97
N MET A 155 -17.43 -4.62 22.57
CA MET A 155 -17.69 -4.79 23.99
C MET A 155 -16.91 -5.97 24.55
N ILE A 156 -15.61 -6.08 24.24
CA ILE A 156 -14.70 -6.91 25.02
C ILE A 156 -13.34 -6.22 25.07
N ASP A 157 -13.20 -5.26 25.97
CA ASP A 157 -11.90 -4.96 26.56
C ASP A 157 -11.73 -5.86 27.81
N SER A 158 -10.52 -6.40 27.93
CA SER A 158 -9.93 -7.02 29.11
C SER A 158 -10.35 -8.45 29.52
N ASP A 159 -9.46 -9.37 29.13
CA ASP A 159 -8.87 -10.42 29.96
C ASP A 159 -9.66 -11.73 30.18
N ALA A 160 -9.49 -12.67 29.25
CA ALA A 160 -9.48 -14.10 29.56
C ALA A 160 -8.83 -14.87 28.40
N GLY A 161 -7.75 -15.59 28.72
CA GLY A 161 -6.93 -16.27 27.74
C GLY A 161 -7.62 -17.38 26.94
N SER A 162 -6.94 -17.71 25.83
CA SER A 162 -6.86 -19.07 25.28
C SER A 162 -8.13 -19.69 24.70
N LEU A 163 -8.57 -19.26 23.50
CA LEU A 163 -9.43 -20.10 22.63
C LEU A 163 -9.20 -19.96 21.11
N TRP A 164 -8.07 -19.43 20.64
CA TRP A 164 -7.71 -19.43 19.21
C TRP A 164 -6.40 -20.17 18.94
N ALA A 165 -6.28 -21.37 19.50
CA ALA A 165 -5.35 -22.36 19.00
C ALA A 165 -6.11 -23.30 18.06
N MET A 166 -5.53 -23.50 16.86
CA MET A 166 -5.93 -24.45 15.81
C MET A 166 -6.94 -23.96 14.78
N GLN A 167 -6.43 -23.25 13.78
CA GLN A 167 -6.71 -23.58 12.38
C GLN A 167 -5.48 -23.24 11.53
N THR A 168 -4.44 -24.06 11.70
CA THR A 168 -3.30 -24.12 10.79
C THR A 168 -3.79 -24.65 9.45
N ILE A 169 -4.00 -23.75 8.48
CA ILE A 169 -4.16 -24.12 7.08
C ILE A 169 -2.87 -24.83 6.66
N PRO A 170 -2.90 -26.10 6.21
CA PRO A 170 -1.69 -26.76 5.75
C PRO A 170 -1.20 -26.09 4.47
N MET A 171 -0.03 -25.44 4.53
CA MET A 171 0.71 -25.00 3.34
C MET A 171 0.92 -26.21 2.41
N PRO A 172 0.57 -26.12 1.12
CA PRO A 172 0.93 -27.16 0.17
C PRO A 172 2.46 -27.18 0.01
N LYS A 173 3.08 -28.29 0.44
CA LYS A 173 4.48 -28.59 0.11
C LYS A 173 4.54 -29.05 -1.34
N LEU A 174 4.95 -28.17 -2.24
CA LEU A 174 5.32 -28.54 -3.60
C LEU A 174 6.75 -29.09 -3.60
N THR A 175 6.89 -30.33 -4.02
CA THR A 175 8.16 -31.05 -4.18
C THR A 175 8.88 -30.64 -5.46
N GLY A 176 10.19 -30.37 -5.39
CA GLY A 176 11.09 -30.40 -6.54
C GLY A 176 12.45 -29.73 -6.25
N PRO A 177 13.60 -30.39 -6.51
CA PRO A 177 14.90 -29.74 -6.40
C PRO A 177 15.20 -29.00 -7.70
N GLU A 178 14.95 -27.70 -7.76
CA GLU A 178 15.43 -26.86 -8.85
C GLU A 178 16.72 -26.15 -8.46
N LYS A 179 17.71 -26.33 -9.34
CA LYS A 179 19.06 -25.77 -9.29
C LYS A 179 19.00 -24.24 -9.16
N PRO A 180 19.98 -23.59 -8.50
CA PRO A 180 20.03 -22.15 -8.43
C PRO A 180 20.37 -21.58 -9.82
N ASN A 181 19.34 -21.30 -10.62
CA ASN A 181 19.46 -20.36 -11.71
C ASN A 181 19.38 -18.96 -11.10
N ALA A 182 20.55 -18.42 -10.80
CA ALA A 182 20.73 -16.98 -10.81
C ALA A 182 20.09 -16.42 -12.08
N THR A 183 19.23 -15.42 -11.92
CA THR A 183 19.04 -14.21 -12.75
C THR A 183 17.56 -13.85 -12.77
N THR A 184 17.14 -13.04 -11.82
CA THR A 184 16.16 -11.98 -12.08
C THR A 184 16.55 -10.84 -11.16
N HIS A 185 17.11 -9.80 -11.76
CA HIS A 185 17.35 -8.55 -11.07
C HIS A 185 16.05 -8.11 -10.40
N ALA A 186 16.06 -8.10 -9.06
CA ALA A 186 15.19 -7.19 -8.33
C ALA A 186 15.45 -5.79 -8.91
N PRO A 187 14.42 -5.01 -9.28
CA PRO A 187 14.63 -3.60 -9.56
C PRO A 187 15.30 -2.99 -8.33
N ALA A 188 16.28 -2.12 -8.58
CA ALA A 188 17.07 -1.48 -7.54
C ALA A 188 16.16 -0.93 -6.44
N GLN A 189 16.53 -1.21 -5.20
CA GLN A 189 15.90 -0.64 -4.00
C GLN A 189 15.61 0.87 -4.20
N GLY A 190 14.37 1.27 -3.93
CA GLY A 190 14.07 2.51 -3.21
C GLY A 190 14.45 3.84 -3.87
N THR A 191 14.59 3.94 -5.20
CA THR A 191 14.86 5.24 -5.85
C THR A 191 13.61 5.96 -6.35
N ALA A 192 12.51 5.23 -6.57
CA ALA A 192 11.26 5.82 -7.03
C ALA A 192 10.62 6.66 -5.91
N GLN A 193 10.38 7.95 -6.17
CA GLN A 193 9.72 8.84 -5.23
C GLN A 193 8.32 8.34 -4.89
N ALA A 194 7.94 8.51 -3.62
CA ALA A 194 6.61 8.28 -3.12
C ALA A 194 5.90 9.61 -2.88
N SER A 195 4.62 9.67 -3.20
CA SER A 195 3.76 10.82 -2.94
C SER A 195 2.51 10.40 -2.18
N LEU A 196 2.12 11.22 -1.22
CA LEU A 196 0.91 11.02 -0.44
C LEU A 196 0.15 12.35 -0.34
N THR A 197 -1.12 12.31 -0.72
CA THR A 197 -2.06 13.40 -0.47
C THR A 197 -2.89 13.06 0.76
N ILE A 198 -2.82 13.86 1.82
CA ILE A 198 -3.66 13.70 3.01
C ILE A 198 -4.77 14.74 2.94
N VAL A 199 -6.01 14.31 2.98
CA VAL A 199 -7.19 15.18 3.03
C VAL A 199 -7.87 14.98 4.38
N LEU A 200 -7.82 16.01 5.22
CA LEU A 200 -8.55 16.05 6.48
C LEU A 200 -9.89 16.76 6.27
N LEU A 201 -10.98 16.16 6.74
CA LEU A 201 -12.33 16.68 6.66
C LEU A 201 -12.94 16.79 8.06
N HIS A 202 -13.64 17.88 8.32
CA HIS A 202 -14.38 18.06 9.56
C HIS A 202 -15.76 17.39 9.47
N THR A 203 -16.08 16.52 10.43
CA THR A 203 -17.39 15.85 10.56
C THR A 203 -18.28 16.63 11.53
N THR A 204 -19.50 16.98 11.13
CA THR A 204 -20.45 17.74 11.97
C THR A 204 -21.61 16.92 12.54
N ARG A 205 -21.54 15.58 12.50
CA ARG A 205 -22.61 14.70 13.00
C ARG A 205 -22.66 14.64 14.51
#